data_AF-A0A848HNG4-F1
#
_entry.id   AF-A0A848HNG4-F1
#
_cell.length_a   1.000
_cell.length_b   1.000
_cell.length_c   1.000
_cell.angle_alpha   90.00
_cell.angle_beta   90.00
_cell.angle_gamma   90.00
#
_symmetry.space_group_name_H-M   'P 1'
#
loop_
_entity.id
_entity.type
_entity.pdbx_description
1 polymer ?
#
loop_
_entity_poly.entity_id
_entity_poly.type
_entity_poly.pdbx_seq_one_letter_code
_entity_poly.pdbx_strand_id
1 'polypeptide(L)'
;MTGLAQAATPEAKLAYNEARDRAALEYKTSRAKCGLITGNPKDVCLAEAQAARVHTDEEAQAHYKNTLKAYTQARLRIASAYFDVDKAKCSALTGNNKDVCLQQARATLVAAQADARADKKTIEARNDARDDKRTAEYKVALEKCDAFAGAAKDGCVTAAKNQYGK
;
A
#
# COMPACT_ATOMS: atom_id res chain seq x y z
N MET A 1 -12.16 9.67 -12.01
CA MET A 1 -10.86 9.27 -12.59
C MET A 1 -10.71 7.78 -12.39
N THR A 2 -10.94 7.01 -13.45
CA THR A 2 -10.64 5.58 -13.49
C THR A 2 -9.13 5.47 -13.31
N GLY A 3 -8.66 4.86 -12.23
CA GLY A 3 -7.23 4.61 -12.00
C GLY A 3 -6.75 3.57 -13.00
N LEU A 4 -6.50 3.98 -14.24
CA LEU A 4 -5.69 3.22 -15.17
C LEU A 4 -4.38 2.94 -14.45
N ALA A 5 -4.03 1.66 -14.28
CA ALA A 5 -2.67 1.29 -13.98
C ALA A 5 -1.82 1.82 -15.13
N GLN A 6 -1.25 3.02 -14.95
CA GLN A 6 -0.27 3.55 -15.88
C GLN A 6 0.89 2.57 -15.87
N ALA A 7 1.32 2.15 -17.05
CA ALA A 7 2.55 1.38 -17.18
C ALA A 7 3.66 2.16 -16.46
N ALA A 8 4.38 1.50 -15.55
CA ALA A 8 5.38 2.16 -14.73
C ALA A 8 6.40 2.85 -15.63
N THR A 9 6.54 4.16 -15.49
CA THR A 9 7.44 4.93 -16.34
C THR A 9 8.90 4.57 -16.02
N PRO A 10 9.85 4.78 -16.97
CA PRO A 10 11.27 4.62 -16.68
C PRO A 10 11.72 5.40 -15.43
N GLU A 11 11.16 6.60 -15.21
CA GLU A 11 11.42 7.44 -14.05
C GLU A 11 10.90 6.81 -12.76
N ALA A 12 9.69 6.24 -12.78
CA ALA A 12 9.13 5.53 -11.63
C ALA A 12 9.97 4.29 -11.26
N LYS A 13 10.48 3.57 -12.27
CA LYS A 13 11.38 2.43 -12.07
C LYS A 13 12.72 2.86 -11.49
N LEU A 14 13.29 3.96 -11.99
CA LEU A 14 14.52 4.53 -11.47
C LEU A 14 14.34 4.94 -10.00
N ALA A 15 13.32 5.73 -9.68
CA ALA A 15 13.01 6.17 -8.32
C ALA A 15 12.81 4.98 -7.36
N TYR A 16 12.14 3.92 -7.80
CA TYR A 16 11.99 2.67 -7.05
C TYR A 16 13.34 2.02 -6.72
N ASN A 17 14.20 1.86 -7.73
CA ASN A 17 15.51 1.25 -7.53
C ASN A 17 16.39 2.10 -6.61
N GLU A 18 16.45 3.41 -6.83
CA GLU A 18 17.22 4.33 -5.99
C GLU A 18 16.75 4.32 -4.53
N ALA A 19 15.43 4.26 -4.29
CA ALA A 19 14.89 4.16 -2.93
C ALA A 19 15.37 2.89 -2.23
N ARG A 20 15.38 1.75 -2.93
CA ARG A 20 15.88 0.47 -2.40
C ARG A 20 17.38 0.47 -2.17
N ASP A 21 18.15 1.08 -3.06
CA ASP A 21 19.60 1.20 -2.92
C ASP A 21 19.95 2.09 -1.72
N ARG A 22 19.25 3.22 -1.55
CA ARG A 22 19.37 4.08 -0.37
C ARG A 22 18.98 3.33 0.91
N ALA A 23 17.86 2.61 0.92
CA ALA A 23 17.42 1.83 2.07
C ALA A 23 18.43 0.73 2.45
N ALA A 24 19.03 0.07 1.46
CA ALA A 24 20.06 -0.94 1.68
C ALA A 24 21.35 -0.33 2.26
N LEU A 25 21.78 0.83 1.76
CA LEU A 25 22.94 1.55 2.27
C LEU A 25 22.73 2.06 3.70
N GLU A 26 21.57 2.64 3.98
CA GLU A 26 21.21 3.13 5.31
C GLU A 26 21.15 1.96 6.29
N TYR A 27 20.52 0.85 5.92
CA TYR A 27 20.50 -0.36 6.74
C TYR A 27 21.91 -0.89 7.03
N LYS A 28 22.78 -0.95 6.01
CA LYS A 28 24.18 -1.37 6.20
C LYS A 28 24.90 -0.48 7.21
N THR A 29 24.72 0.83 7.11
CA THR A 29 25.35 1.83 7.97
C THR A 29 24.81 1.76 9.40
N SER A 30 23.48 1.75 9.55
CA SER A 30 22.80 1.62 10.84
C SER A 30 23.14 0.30 11.53
N ARG A 31 23.16 -0.82 10.80
CA ARG A 31 23.58 -2.12 11.35
C ARG A 31 25.01 -2.12 11.88
N ALA A 32 25.94 -1.44 11.19
CA ALA A 32 27.31 -1.32 11.66
C ALA A 32 27.39 -0.54 12.99
N LYS A 33 26.64 0.55 13.11
CA LYS A 33 26.51 1.33 14.37
C LYS A 33 25.91 0.48 15.49
N CYS A 34 24.83 -0.25 15.21
CA CYS A 34 24.22 -1.18 16.17
C CYS A 34 25.22 -2.26 16.63
N GLY A 35 26.16 -2.66 15.76
CA GLY A 35 27.23 -3.60 16.08
C GLY A 35 28.11 -3.19 17.26
N LEU A 36 28.19 -1.89 17.56
CA LEU A 36 28.95 -1.31 18.67
C LEU A 36 28.21 -1.37 20.02
N ILE A 37 26.94 -1.75 20.00
CA ILE A 37 26.07 -1.87 21.18
C ILE A 37 26.00 -3.35 21.57
N THR A 38 25.69 -3.63 22.84
CA THR A 38 25.53 -4.99 23.38
C THR A 38 24.18 -5.19 24.06
N GLY A 39 23.78 -6.45 24.24
CA GLY A 39 22.52 -6.82 24.91
C GLY A 39 21.26 -6.38 24.17
N ASN A 40 20.15 -6.28 24.90
CA ASN A 40 18.86 -5.86 24.34
C ASN A 40 18.89 -4.55 23.54
N PRO A 41 19.63 -3.49 23.95
CA PRO A 41 19.75 -2.28 23.14
C PRO A 41 20.29 -2.52 21.72
N LYS A 42 21.19 -3.51 21.55
CA LYS A 42 21.65 -3.95 20.22
C LYS A 42 20.51 -4.55 19.42
N ASP A 43 19.73 -5.45 20.02
CA ASP A 43 18.62 -6.14 19.34
C ASP A 43 17.54 -5.15 18.90
N VAL A 44 17.21 -4.18 19.76
CA VAL A 44 16.29 -3.09 19.43
C VAL A 44 16.84 -2.26 18.26
N CYS A 45 18.09 -1.84 18.31
CA CYS A 45 18.74 -1.08 17.24
C CYS A 45 18.68 -1.83 15.89
N LEU A 46 18.98 -3.14 15.90
CA LEU A 46 18.92 -3.98 14.69
C LEU A 46 17.50 -4.12 14.15
N ALA A 47 16.52 -4.29 15.03
CA ALA A 47 15.11 -4.37 14.64
C ALA A 47 14.63 -3.04 14.05
N GLU A 48 14.99 -1.90 14.65
CA GLU A 48 14.63 -0.56 14.14
C GLU A 48 15.25 -0.29 12.77
N ALA A 49 16.53 -0.63 12.59
CA ALA A 49 17.19 -0.50 11.28
C ALA A 49 16.52 -1.37 10.20
N GLN A 50 16.13 -2.60 10.56
CA GLN A 50 15.42 -3.48 9.63
C GLN A 50 14.00 -2.97 9.33
N ALA A 51 13.28 -2.45 10.31
CA ALA A 51 11.96 -1.87 10.12
C ALA A 51 11.99 -0.63 9.23
N ALA A 52 12.97 0.25 9.41
CA ALA A 52 13.17 1.42 8.56
C ALA A 52 13.45 1.03 7.09
N ARG A 53 14.24 -0.03 6.88
CA ARG A 53 14.47 -0.59 5.55
C ARG A 53 13.19 -1.13 4.94
N VAL A 54 12.45 -1.97 5.68
CA VAL A 54 11.18 -2.53 5.20
C VAL A 54 10.22 -1.40 4.85
N HIS A 55 10.08 -0.39 5.69
CA HIS A 55 9.24 0.78 5.42
C HIS A 55 9.55 1.41 4.07
N THR A 56 10.82 1.75 3.84
CA THR A 56 11.26 2.38 2.58
C THR A 56 11.04 1.47 1.37
N ASP A 57 11.41 0.19 1.47
CA ASP A 57 11.25 -0.78 0.39
C ASP A 57 9.76 -0.98 0.01
N GLU A 58 8.89 -1.03 1.02
CA GLU A 58 7.46 -1.26 0.86
C GLU A 58 6.72 -0.05 0.29
N GLU A 59 7.03 1.15 0.76
CA GLU A 59 6.49 2.39 0.19
C GLU A 59 6.93 2.57 -1.25
N ALA A 60 8.23 2.39 -1.54
CA ALA A 60 8.76 2.46 -2.89
C ALA A 60 8.07 1.45 -3.82
N GLN A 61 7.87 0.22 -3.35
CA GLN A 61 7.15 -0.81 -4.12
C GLN A 61 5.68 -0.43 -4.33
N ALA A 62 5.01 0.11 -3.32
CA ALA A 62 3.61 0.51 -3.41
C ALA A 62 3.43 1.65 -4.41
N HIS A 63 4.29 2.67 -4.38
CA HIS A 63 4.30 3.75 -5.34
C HIS A 63 4.62 3.27 -6.76
N TYR A 64 5.63 2.40 -6.91
CA TYR A 64 5.99 1.84 -8.21
C TYR A 64 4.85 1.05 -8.86
N LYS A 65 4.16 0.21 -8.08
CA LYS A 65 3.02 -0.57 -8.57
C LYS A 65 1.75 0.27 -8.72
N ASN A 66 1.62 1.31 -7.92
CA ASN A 66 0.47 2.22 -7.85
C ASN A 66 -0.90 1.51 -7.86
N THR A 67 -1.04 0.42 -7.10
CA THR A 67 -2.30 -0.31 -6.97
C THR A 67 -2.76 -0.34 -5.52
N LEU A 68 -4.08 -0.33 -5.30
CA LEU A 68 -4.67 -0.49 -3.97
C LEU A 68 -4.12 -1.72 -3.24
N LYS A 69 -3.93 -2.83 -3.96
CA LYS A 69 -3.35 -4.06 -3.42
C LYS A 69 -1.92 -3.84 -2.93
N ALA A 70 -1.08 -3.15 -3.69
CA ALA A 70 0.31 -2.88 -3.31
C ALA A 70 0.39 -1.97 -2.08
N TYR A 71 -0.39 -0.88 -2.03
CA TYR A 71 -0.46 -0.01 -0.84
C TYR A 71 -0.97 -0.76 0.40
N THR A 72 -1.98 -1.63 0.24
CA THR A 72 -2.48 -2.44 1.37
C THR A 72 -1.39 -3.41 1.85
N GLN A 73 -0.72 -4.09 0.94
CA GLN A 73 0.36 -5.03 1.29
C GLN A 73 1.52 -4.33 1.99
N ALA A 74 1.91 -3.14 1.54
CA ALA A 74 2.93 -2.33 2.20
C ALA A 74 2.55 -2.03 3.66
N ARG A 75 1.33 -1.53 3.91
CA ARG A 75 0.84 -1.28 5.28
C ARG A 75 0.88 -2.52 6.17
N LEU A 76 0.49 -3.68 5.64
CA LEU A 76 0.54 -4.95 6.38
C LEU A 76 1.97 -5.36 6.75
N ARG A 77 2.93 -5.21 5.82
CA ARG A 77 4.33 -5.60 6.04
C ARG A 77 5.06 -4.61 6.95
N ILE A 78 4.77 -3.32 6.81
CA ILE A 78 5.29 -2.25 7.68
C ILE A 78 4.81 -2.47 9.12
N ALA A 79 3.52 -2.76 9.33
CA ALA A 79 2.99 -3.05 10.66
C ALA A 79 3.70 -4.26 11.31
N SER A 80 3.93 -5.34 10.54
CA SER A 80 4.67 -6.51 11.02
C SER A 80 6.13 -6.18 11.38
N ALA A 81 6.80 -5.31 10.62
CA ALA A 81 8.16 -4.91 10.93
C ALA A 81 8.25 -4.08 12.23
N TYR A 82 7.29 -3.18 12.47
CA TYR A 82 7.19 -2.47 13.76
C TYR A 82 6.85 -3.40 14.92
N PHE A 83 6.04 -4.43 14.70
CA PHE A 83 5.80 -5.45 15.72
C PHE A 83 7.09 -6.18 16.13
N ASP A 84 8.00 -6.44 15.19
CA ASP A 84 9.30 -7.03 15.52
C ASP A 84 10.20 -6.07 16.32
N VAL A 85 10.11 -4.76 16.07
CA VAL A 85 10.73 -3.73 16.92
C VAL A 85 10.16 -3.77 18.34
N ASP A 86 8.85 -3.80 18.47
CA ASP A 86 8.19 -3.86 19.78
C ASP A 86 8.54 -5.13 20.53
N LYS A 87 8.62 -6.28 19.84
CA LYS A 87 9.10 -7.53 20.43
C LYS A 87 10.53 -7.44 20.93
N ALA A 88 11.43 -6.80 20.16
CA ALA A 88 12.79 -6.56 20.62
C ALA A 88 12.80 -5.68 21.88
N LYS A 89 12.00 -4.62 21.92
CA LYS A 89 11.88 -3.75 23.11
C LYS A 89 11.34 -4.51 24.33
N CYS A 90 10.33 -5.35 24.14
CA CYS A 90 9.78 -6.18 25.20
C CYS A 90 10.75 -7.26 25.70
N SER A 91 11.79 -7.63 24.94
CA SER A 91 12.64 -8.76 25.31
C SER A 91 13.52 -8.50 26.55
N ALA A 92 13.75 -7.23 26.91
CA ALA A 92 14.39 -6.82 28.16
C ALA A 92 13.53 -7.04 29.41
N LEU A 93 12.22 -7.19 29.25
CA LEU A 93 11.28 -7.37 30.36
C LEU A 93 11.20 -8.83 30.78
N THR A 94 10.72 -9.07 32.00
CA THR A 94 10.52 -10.41 32.56
C THR A 94 9.15 -10.53 33.24
N GLY A 95 8.70 -11.78 33.43
CA GLY A 95 7.42 -12.10 34.05
C GLY A 95 6.23 -11.42 33.37
N ASN A 96 5.22 -11.05 34.18
CA ASN A 96 3.99 -10.43 33.70
C ASN A 96 4.22 -9.15 32.89
N ASN A 97 5.27 -8.37 33.20
CA ASN A 97 5.58 -7.14 32.45
C ASN A 97 5.94 -7.44 30.99
N LYS A 98 6.65 -8.55 30.74
CA LYS A 98 6.95 -9.01 29.39
C LYS A 98 5.69 -9.44 28.65
N ASP A 99 4.83 -10.20 29.32
CA ASP A 99 3.61 -10.72 28.73
C ASP A 99 2.67 -9.58 28.34
N VAL A 100 2.46 -8.61 29.24
CA VAL A 100 1.67 -7.40 28.95
C VAL A 100 2.26 -6.62 27.78
N CYS A 101 3.59 -6.43 27.73
CA CYS A 101 4.25 -5.73 26.63
C CYS A 101 4.02 -6.44 25.28
N LEU A 102 4.17 -7.76 25.24
CA LEU A 102 3.94 -8.55 24.01
C LEU A 102 2.47 -8.56 23.59
N GLN A 103 1.54 -8.57 24.54
CA GLN A 103 0.11 -8.45 24.23
C GLN A 103 -0.22 -7.08 23.66
N GLN A 104 0.33 -6.01 24.23
CA GLN A 104 0.15 -4.66 23.70
C GLN A 104 0.72 -4.52 22.27
N ALA A 105 1.92 -5.03 22.04
CA ALA A 105 2.54 -5.06 20.70
C ALA A 105 1.67 -5.82 19.69
N ARG A 106 1.12 -6.97 20.10
CA ARG A 106 0.21 -7.77 19.26
C ARG A 106 -1.10 -7.03 18.98
N ALA A 107 -1.65 -6.35 19.97
CA ALA A 107 -2.86 -5.53 19.81
C ALA A 107 -2.63 -4.41 18.79
N THR A 108 -1.49 -3.72 18.87
CA THR A 108 -1.08 -2.70 17.88
C THR A 108 -0.98 -3.28 16.47
N LEU A 109 -0.33 -4.44 16.31
CA LEU A 109 -0.24 -5.13 15.02
C LEU A 109 -1.63 -5.47 14.45
N VAL A 110 -2.49 -6.08 15.27
CA VAL A 110 -3.84 -6.48 14.86
C VAL A 110 -4.66 -5.28 14.45
N ALA A 111 -4.61 -4.18 15.22
CA ALA A 111 -5.30 -2.93 14.89
C ALA A 111 -4.82 -2.38 13.54
N ALA A 112 -3.51 -2.21 13.35
CA ALA A 112 -2.95 -1.69 12.09
C ALA A 112 -3.31 -2.55 10.87
N GLN A 113 -3.32 -3.88 11.02
CA GLN A 113 -3.72 -4.80 9.96
C GLN A 113 -5.22 -4.77 9.68
N ALA A 114 -6.05 -4.61 10.71
CA ALA A 114 -7.49 -4.47 10.58
C ALA A 114 -7.84 -3.18 9.82
N ASP A 115 -7.23 -2.05 10.21
CA ASP A 115 -7.44 -0.76 9.57
C ASP A 115 -7.04 -0.80 8.09
N ALA A 116 -5.87 -1.37 7.77
CA ALA A 116 -5.43 -1.52 6.39
C ALA A 116 -6.41 -2.35 5.53
N ARG A 117 -7.03 -3.39 6.11
CA ARG A 117 -8.03 -4.21 5.41
C ARG A 117 -9.37 -3.49 5.29
N ALA A 118 -9.78 -2.74 6.31
CA ALA A 118 -11.02 -1.96 6.30
C ALA A 118 -10.97 -0.84 5.25
N ASP A 119 -9.84 -0.13 5.17
CA ASP A 119 -9.61 0.89 4.15
C ASP A 119 -9.66 0.30 2.74
N LYS A 120 -9.00 -0.85 2.53
CA LYS A 120 -9.07 -1.57 1.24
C LYS A 120 -10.51 -1.84 0.83
N LYS A 121 -11.30 -2.46 1.72
CA LYS A 121 -12.71 -2.79 1.45
C LYS A 121 -13.54 -1.54 1.15
N THR A 122 -13.32 -0.46 1.89
CA THR A 122 -14.02 0.81 1.69
C THR A 122 -13.71 1.41 0.32
N ILE A 123 -12.44 1.38 -0.09
CA ILE A 123 -12.02 1.89 -1.41
C ILE A 123 -12.58 1.01 -2.54
N GLU A 124 -12.56 -0.32 -2.37
CA GLU A 124 -13.17 -1.26 -3.32
C GLU A 124 -14.66 -0.99 -3.50
N ALA A 125 -15.43 -0.92 -2.41
CA ALA A 125 -16.87 -0.62 -2.47
C ALA A 125 -17.17 0.73 -3.14
N ARG A 126 -16.36 1.76 -2.90
CA ARG A 126 -16.50 3.07 -3.56
C ARG A 126 -16.19 3.00 -5.06
N ASN A 127 -15.20 2.19 -5.45
CA ASN A 127 -14.86 2.01 -6.86
C ASN A 127 -15.95 1.25 -7.60
N ASP A 128 -16.49 0.19 -7.01
CA ASP A 128 -17.58 -0.61 -7.57
C ASP A 128 -18.84 0.25 -7.75
N ALA A 129 -19.26 0.97 -6.70
CA ALA A 129 -20.41 1.88 -6.77
C ALA A 129 -20.26 2.96 -7.87
N ARG A 130 -19.04 3.46 -8.08
CA ARG A 130 -18.75 4.42 -9.16
C ARG A 130 -18.86 3.76 -10.54
N ASP A 131 -18.39 2.52 -10.69
CA ASP A 131 -18.50 1.81 -11.96
C ASP A 131 -19.96 1.44 -12.28
N ASP A 132 -20.73 1.00 -11.29
CA ASP A 132 -22.16 0.73 -11.42
C ASP A 132 -22.92 1.97 -11.91
N LYS A 133 -22.69 3.12 -11.25
CA LYS A 133 -23.29 4.40 -11.64
C LYS A 133 -22.93 4.76 -13.09
N ARG A 134 -21.64 4.68 -13.45
CA ARG A 134 -21.19 4.96 -14.82
C ARG A 134 -21.77 4.00 -15.84
N THR A 135 -21.91 2.73 -15.49
CA THR A 135 -22.53 1.71 -16.36
C THR A 135 -24.00 2.03 -16.60
N ALA A 136 -24.74 2.42 -15.55
CA ALA A 136 -26.13 2.82 -15.68
C ALA A 136 -26.28 4.08 -16.57
N GLU A 137 -25.47 5.11 -16.33
CA GLU A 137 -25.47 6.34 -17.14
C GLU A 137 -25.06 6.07 -18.59
N TYR A 138 -24.09 5.19 -18.82
CA TYR A 138 -23.69 4.75 -20.17
C TYR A 138 -24.83 4.04 -20.89
N LYS A 139 -25.57 3.13 -20.22
CA LYS A 139 -26.75 2.49 -20.81
C LYS A 139 -27.79 3.53 -21.23
N VAL A 140 -28.09 4.51 -20.39
CA VAL A 140 -29.00 5.62 -20.74
C VAL A 140 -28.49 6.43 -21.93
N ALA A 141 -27.17 6.67 -22.02
CA ALA A 141 -26.58 7.36 -23.16
C ALA A 141 -26.72 6.55 -24.46
N LEU A 142 -26.57 5.23 -24.41
CA LEU A 142 -26.80 4.35 -25.56
C LEU A 142 -28.26 4.41 -26.04
N GLU A 143 -29.23 4.31 -25.12
CA GLU A 143 -30.65 4.43 -25.46
C GLU A 143 -30.98 5.78 -26.13
N LYS A 144 -30.33 6.87 -25.70
CA LYS A 144 -30.47 8.18 -26.37
C LYS A 144 -29.90 8.17 -27.79
N CYS A 145 -28.84 7.40 -28.05
CA CYS A 145 -28.27 7.28 -29.39
C CYS A 145 -29.18 6.53 -30.36
N ASP A 146 -30.16 5.78 -29.87
CA ASP A 146 -31.12 5.05 -30.72
C ASP A 146 -32.09 5.97 -31.46
N ALA A 147 -32.15 7.26 -31.09
CA ALA A 147 -32.85 8.28 -31.87
C ALA A 147 -32.17 8.61 -33.22
N PHE A 148 -30.93 8.16 -33.42
CA PHE A 148 -30.15 8.39 -34.64
C PHE A 148 -30.06 7.13 -35.50
N ALA A 149 -29.61 7.28 -36.75
CA ALA A 149 -29.33 6.19 -37.67
C ALA A 149 -28.03 6.41 -38.45
N GLY A 150 -27.46 5.33 -38.98
CA GLY A 150 -26.22 5.36 -39.76
C GLY A 150 -25.06 6.01 -39.02
N ALA A 151 -24.22 6.76 -39.74
CA ALA A 151 -23.01 7.38 -39.21
C ALA A 151 -23.26 8.29 -37.98
N ALA A 152 -24.44 8.92 -37.87
CA ALA A 152 -24.79 9.73 -36.71
C ALA A 152 -24.94 8.90 -35.43
N LYS A 153 -25.55 7.71 -35.53
CA LYS A 153 -25.67 6.77 -34.41
C LYS A 153 -24.31 6.23 -33.98
N ASP A 154 -23.48 5.84 -34.95
CA ASP A 154 -22.13 5.32 -34.68
C ASP A 154 -21.26 6.36 -33.98
N GLY A 155 -21.34 7.62 -34.42
CA GLY A 155 -20.69 8.76 -33.77
C GLY A 155 -21.18 8.97 -32.33
N CYS A 156 -22.49 8.92 -32.11
CA CYS A 156 -23.09 9.04 -30.77
C CYS A 156 -22.60 7.94 -29.81
N VAL A 157 -22.64 6.68 -30.25
CA VAL A 157 -22.19 5.53 -29.44
C VAL A 157 -20.70 5.65 -29.11
N THR A 158 -19.87 6.07 -30.07
CA THR A 158 -18.43 6.28 -29.85
C THR A 158 -18.17 7.39 -28.83
N ALA A 159 -18.90 8.50 -28.93
CA ALA A 159 -18.82 9.58 -27.95
C ALA A 159 -19.22 9.11 -26.53
N ALA A 160 -20.29 8.32 -26.42
CA ALA A 160 -20.72 7.74 -25.15
C ALA A 160 -19.65 6.81 -24.55
N LYS A 161 -19.08 5.90 -25.35
CA LYS A 161 -17.98 5.02 -24.90
C LYS A 161 -16.81 5.82 -24.33
N ASN A 162 -16.38 6.85 -25.06
CA ASN A 162 -15.30 7.73 -24.64
C ASN A 162 -15.64 8.51 -23.36
N GLN A 163 -16.87 9.05 -23.25
CA GLN A 163 -17.30 9.82 -22.09
C GLN A 163 -17.35 8.98 -20.81
N TYR A 164 -17.85 7.74 -20.89
CA TYR A 164 -18.03 6.88 -19.72
C TYR A 164 -16.86 5.93 -19.46
N GLY A 165 -15.92 5.82 -20.42
CA GLY A 165 -14.77 4.92 -20.34
C GLY A 165 -15.19 3.45 -20.38
N LYS A 166 -16.11 3.12 -21.31
CA LYS A 166 -16.67 1.78 -21.51
C LYS A 166 -16.30 1.23 -22.88
#